data_AF-A0A1J1E3E6-F1
#
_entry.id   AF-A0A1J1E3E6-F1
#
_cell.length_a   1.000
_cell.length_b   1.000
_cell.length_c   1.000
_cell.angle_alpha   90.00
_cell.angle_beta   90.00
_cell.angle_gamma   90.00
#
_symmetry.space_group_name_H-M   'P 1'
#
loop_
_entity.id
_entity.type
_entity.pdbx_description
1 polymer ?
#
loop_
_entity_poly.entity_id
_entity_poly.type
_entity_poly.pdbx_seq_one_letter_code
_entity_poly.pdbx_strand_id
1 'polypeptide(L)' 'MITPKGVVIRDTLEYEMTDINGKWLGSGIFGGIQNILIYKSFFSFNDVGLYNLHLQQGMRRDILKGIEEVGLRVTDSDVE' A
#
# COMPACT_ATOMS: atom_id res chain seq x y z
N MET A 1 -3.13 10.80 4.12
CA MET A 1 -3.52 10.62 5.53
C MET A 1 -3.90 11.97 6.10
N ILE A 2 -5.00 12.04 6.84
CA ILE A 2 -5.38 13.23 7.63
C ILE A 2 -5.21 12.84 9.10
N THR A 3 -4.40 13.60 9.85
CA THR A 3 -4.17 13.34 11.27
C THR A 3 -5.36 13.80 12.12
N PRO A 4 -5.46 13.38 13.40
CA PRO A 4 -6.48 13.88 14.33
C PRO A 4 -6.52 15.40 14.48
N LYS A 5 -5.38 16.08 14.24
CA LYS A 5 -5.25 17.55 14.26
C LYS A 5 -5.63 18.22 12.93
N GLY A 6 -6.05 17.45 11.92
CA GLY A 6 -6.41 17.95 10.60
C GLY A 6 -5.22 18.16 9.66
N VAL A 7 -4.00 17.71 10.02
CA VAL A 7 -2.83 17.84 9.15
C VAL A 7 -2.96 16.85 8.00
N VAL A 8 -2.82 17.34 6.76
CA VAL A 8 -2.85 16.51 5.56
C VAL A 8 -1.43 16.10 5.18
N ILE A 9 -1.17 14.79 5.21
CA ILE A 9 0.08 14.18 4.75
C ILE A 9 -0.22 13.40 3.48
N ARG A 10 0.47 13.74 2.39
CA ARG A 10 0.34 13.09 1.09
C ARG A 10 1.70 12.59 0.63
N ASP A 11 1.72 11.39 0.08
CA ASP A 11 2.91 10.76 -0.49
C ASP A 11 2.50 10.05 -1.78
N THR A 12 3.46 9.76 -2.65
CA THR A 12 3.23 9.04 -3.92
C THR A 12 4.43 8.15 -4.20
N LEU A 13 4.17 6.87 -4.41
CA LEU A 13 5.18 5.84 -4.57
C LEU A 13 4.93 5.09 -5.86
N GLU A 14 6.02 4.67 -6.48
CA GLU A 14 6.02 3.80 -7.63
C GLU A 14 6.53 2.43 -7.20
N TYR A 15 5.81 1.39 -7.61
CA TYR A 15 6.17 0.00 -7.34
C TYR A 15 6.10 -0.79 -8.63
N GLU A 16 7.13 -1.59 -8.87
CA GLU A 16 7.10 -2.61 -9.90
C GLU A 16 6.25 -3.78 -9.41
N MET A 17 5.26 -4.17 -10.21
CA MET A 17 4.38 -5.30 -9.91
C MET A 17 4.73 -6.54 -10.73
N THR A 18 5.52 -6.38 -11.79
CA THR A 18 5.94 -7.44 -12.71
C THR A 18 7.41 -7.26 -13.10
N ASP A 19 8.07 -8.33 -13.49
CA ASP A 19 9.36 -8.26 -14.17
C ASP A 19 9.24 -7.76 -15.63
N ILE A 20 10.39 -7.65 -16.30
CA ILE A 20 10.47 -7.20 -17.71
C ILE A 20 9.72 -8.11 -18.70
N ASN A 21 9.45 -9.36 -18.32
CA ASN A 21 8.74 -10.33 -19.15
C ASN A 21 7.23 -10.34 -18.83
N GLY A 22 6.78 -9.50 -17.90
CA GLY A 22 5.39 -9.42 -17.45
C GLY A 22 5.01 -10.48 -16.43
N LYS A 23 5.97 -11.19 -15.84
CA LYS A 23 5.67 -12.12 -14.74
C LYS A 23 5.45 -11.33 -13.45
N TRP A 24 4.33 -11.56 -12.78
CA TRP A 24 4.03 -10.93 -11.49
C TRP A 24 5.12 -11.20 -10.45
N LEU A 25 5.54 -10.12 -9.78
CA LEU A 25 6.36 -10.18 -8.58
C LEU A 25 5.47 -10.58 -7.39
N GLY A 26 6.09 -11.03 -6.30
CA GLY A 26 5.39 -11.48 -5.10
C GLY A 26 5.29 -13.00 -4.97
N SER A 27 4.41 -13.44 -4.08
CA SER A 27 4.24 -14.86 -3.75
C SER A 27 2.77 -15.21 -3.51
N GLY A 28 2.45 -16.49 -3.63
CA GLY A 28 1.11 -16.97 -3.35
C GLY A 28 0.91 -18.41 -3.79
N ILE A 29 -0.25 -18.96 -3.42
CA ILE A 29 -0.66 -20.34 -3.68
C ILE A 29 -1.95 -20.34 -4.50
N PHE A 30 -2.17 -21.40 -5.28
CA PHE A 30 -3.41 -21.60 -6.06
C PHE A 30 -3.78 -20.48 -7.06
N GLY A 31 -2.77 -19.82 -7.64
CA GLY A 31 -2.97 -18.87 -8.73
C GLY A 31 -3.18 -17.41 -8.31
N GLY A 32 -3.37 -17.13 -7.01
CA GLY A 32 -3.30 -15.78 -6.47
C GLY A 32 -1.86 -15.38 -6.20
N ILE A 33 -1.46 -14.15 -6.56
CA ILE A 33 -0.14 -13.59 -6.27
C ILE A 33 -0.34 -12.32 -5.46
N GLN A 34 0.30 -12.26 -4.29
CA GLN A 34 0.26 -11.11 -3.40
C GLN A 34 1.59 -10.36 -3.44
N ASN A 35 1.48 -9.03 -3.59
CA ASN A 35 2.60 -8.11 -3.47
C ASN A 35 2.47 -7.34 -2.16
N ILE A 36 3.41 -7.56 -1.23
CA ILE A 36 3.52 -6.79 0.00
C ILE A 36 4.60 -5.73 -0.21
N LEU A 37 4.18 -4.47 -0.22
CA LEU A 37 5.01 -3.33 -0.58
C LEU A 37 5.10 -2.39 0.63
N ILE A 38 6.32 -1.98 0.97
CA ILE A 38 6.58 -1.18 2.17
C ILE A 38 6.35 0.30 1.87
N TYR A 39 5.30 0.89 2.47
CA TYR A 39 5.06 2.34 2.42
C TYR A 39 5.95 3.13 3.39
N LYS A 40 5.86 2.84 4.70
CA LYS A 40 6.67 3.48 5.73
C LYS A 40 7.11 2.46 6.77
N SER A 41 8.39 2.46 7.09
CA SER A 41 8.98 1.73 8.20
C SER A 41 9.27 2.68 9.35
N PHE A 42 9.30 2.16 10.59
CA PHE A 42 9.59 2.94 11.79
C PHE A 42 8.69 4.19 11.94
N PHE A 43 7.42 4.06 11.57
CA PHE A 43 6.46 5.14 11.63
C PHE A 43 5.76 5.20 12.99
N SER A 44 5.61 6.40 13.56
CA SER A 44 4.92 6.61 14.83
C SER A 44 3.68 7.49 14.66
N PHE A 45 2.56 7.05 15.24
CA PHE A 45 1.35 7.85 15.34
C PHE A 45 1.48 8.82 16.51
N ASN A 46 1.92 10.05 16.23
CA ASN A 46 2.24 11.05 17.25
C ASN A 46 1.02 11.72 17.93
N ASP A 47 -0.17 11.59 17.34
CA ASP A 47 -1.39 12.19 17.87
C ASP A 47 -2.37 11.08 18.26
N VAL A 48 -3.01 11.23 19.42
CA VAL A 48 -4.10 10.33 19.82
C VAL A 48 -5.38 10.74 19.09
N GLY A 49 -6.00 9.81 18.37
CA GLY A 49 -7.30 10.02 17.74
C GLY A 49 -7.48 9.28 16.42
N LEU A 50 -8.48 9.71 15.65
CA LEU A 50 -8.82 9.10 14.36
C LEU A 50 -7.94 9.63 13.23
N TYR A 51 -7.27 8.72 12.55
CA TYR A 51 -6.53 8.98 11.31
C TYR A 51 -7.36 8.54 10.11
N ASN A 52 -7.50 9.41 9.11
CA ASN A 52 -8.19 9.07 7.86
C ASN A 52 -7.14 8.75 6.78
N LEU A 53 -7.11 7.49 6.34
CA LEU A 53 -6.25 7.02 5.26
C LEU A 53 -7.02 7.03 3.95
N HIS A 54 -6.36 7.49 2.89
CA HIS A 54 -6.91 7.47 1.54
C HIS A 54 -5.85 6.92 0.61
N LEU A 55 -6.22 5.88 -0.13
CA LEU A 55 -5.37 5.23 -1.12
C LEU A 55 -5.88 5.57 -2.51
N GLN A 56 -4.98 6.00 -3.38
CA GLN A 56 -5.29 6.33 -4.76
C GLN A 56 -4.22 5.76 -5.67
N GLN A 57 -4.65 5.07 -6.74
CA GLN A 57 -3.75 4.63 -7.79
C GLN A 57 -3.37 5.78 -8.72
N GLY A 58 -2.09 5.89 -9.06
CA GLY A 58 -1.54 6.88 -10.00
C GLY A 58 -1.52 6.41 -11.46
N MET A 59 -2.48 5.57 -11.85
CA MET A 59 -2.47 4.88 -13.15
C MET A 59 -3.28 5.62 -14.21
N ARG A 60 -2.91 5.47 -15.49
CA ARG A 60 -3.69 6.05 -16.62
C ARG A 60 -5.05 5.39 -16.80
N ARG A 61 -5.17 4.09 -16.47
CA ARG A 61 -6.43 3.35 -16.52
C ARG A 61 -6.97 3.21 -15.12
N ASP A 62 -8.27 3.44 -14.97
CA ASP A 62 -8.96 3.28 -13.70
C ASP A 62 -9.17 1.80 -13.33
N ILE A 63 -9.30 0.92 -14.33
CA ILE A 63 -9.49 -0.52 -14.13
C ILE A 63 -8.23 -1.27 -14.54
N LEU A 64 -7.58 -1.91 -13.56
CA LEU A 64 -6.42 -2.76 -13.75
C LEU A 64 -6.85 -4.22 -13.83
N LYS A 65 -6.81 -4.81 -15.03
CA LYS A 65 -7.14 -6.23 -15.23
C LYS A 65 -6.11 -7.11 -14.52
N GLY A 66 -6.59 -8.10 -13.76
CA GLY A 66 -5.74 -9.04 -13.01
C GLY A 66 -5.38 -8.58 -11.60
N ILE A 67 -5.75 -7.36 -11.21
CA ILE A 67 -5.72 -6.92 -9.81
C ILE A 67 -7.11 -7.13 -9.23
N GLU A 68 -7.20 -8.01 -8.24
CA GLU A 68 -8.47 -8.35 -7.58
C GLU A 68 -8.72 -7.45 -6.37
N GLU A 69 -7.70 -7.21 -5.55
CA GLU A 69 -7.81 -6.46 -4.30
C GLU A 69 -6.58 -5.56 -4.08
N VAL A 70 -6.81 -4.42 -3.43
CA VAL A 70 -5.77 -3.51 -2.96
C VAL A 70 -6.13 -3.04 -1.56
N GLY A 71 -5.18 -3.08 -0.64
CA GLY A 71 -5.39 -2.69 0.76
C GLY A 71 -4.14 -2.11 1.41
N LEU A 72 -4.32 -1.61 2.64
CA LEU A 72 -3.24 -1.17 3.51
C LEU A 72 -3.20 -2.08 4.73
N ARG A 73 -1.98 -2.51 5.10
CA ARG A 73 -1.73 -3.26 6.33
C ARG A 73 -0.90 -2.40 7.27
N VAL A 74 -1.34 -2.29 8.52
CA VAL A 74 -0.57 -1.69 9.61
C VAL A 74 -0.16 -2.82 10.54
N THR A 75 1.13 -2.88 10.87
CA THR A 75 1.71 -3.87 11.76
C THR A 75 2.53 -3.17 12.82
N ASP A 76 2.58 -3.73 14.02
CA ASP A 76 3.50 -3.26 15.05
C ASP A 76 4.94 -3.44 14.58
N SER A 77 5.81 -2.52 14.98
CA SER A 77 7.24 -2.56 14.62
C SER A 77 7.99 -3.77 15.16
N ASP A 78 7.43 -4.41 16.18
CA ASP A 78 8.07 -5.46 16.95
C ASP A 78 7.70 -6.87 16.44
N VAL A 79 6.98 -6.95 15.32
CA VAL A 79 6.65 -8.22 14.66
C VAL A 79 7.55 -8.39 13.44
N GLU A 80 8.54 -9.28 13.57
CA GLU A 80 9.35 -9.82 12.46
C GLU A 80 8.50 -10.54 11.41
#